data_AF-A0A2N2T153-F1
#
_entry.id   AF-A0A2N2T153-F1
#
_cell.length_a   1.000
_cell.length_b   1.000
_cell.length_c   1.000
_cell.angle_alpha   90.00
_cell.angle_beta   90.00
_cell.angle_gamma   90.00
#
_symmetry.space_group_name_H-M   'P 1'
#
loop_
_entity.id
_entity.type
_entity.pdbx_description
1 polymer ?
#
loop_
_entity_poly.entity_id
_entity_poly.type
_entity_poly.pdbx_seq_one_letter_code
_entity_poly.pdbx_strand_id
1 'polypeptide(L)' 'MLVLGVESSCDETGVALYDSAHGLLAHALYSQIAMHNAYGGGG' A
#
# COMPACT_ATOMS: atom_id res chain seq x y z
N MET A 1 -19.71 7.55 0.62
CA MET A 1 -19.41 6.40 -0.26
C MET A 1 -18.11 5.83 0.23
N LEU A 2 -18.11 4.54 0.58
CA LEU A 2 -16.91 3.85 1.03
C LEU A 2 -16.20 3.21 -0.16
N VAL A 3 -14.89 3.44 -0.28
CA VAL A 3 -14.00 2.90 -1.29
C VAL A 3 -12.89 2.13 -0.59
N LEU A 4 -12.68 0.89 -1.03
CA LEU A 4 -11.51 0.07 -0.67
C LEU A 4 -10.47 0.20 -1.77
N GLY A 5 -9.33 0.82 -1.47
CA GLY A 5 -8.17 0.90 -2.35
C GLY A 5 -7.23 -0.28 -2.09
N VAL A 6 -6.71 -0.87 -3.16
CA VAL A 6 -5.65 -1.90 -3.14
C VAL A 6 -4.56 -1.43 -4.08
N GLU A 7 -3.32 -1.40 -3.59
CA GLU A 7 -2.13 -1.01 -4.36
C GLU A 7 -1.12 -2.15 -4.33
N SER A 8 -0.66 -2.59 -5.50
CA SER A 8 0.24 -3.74 -5.66
C SER A 8 1.06 -3.68 -6.94
N SER A 9 1.43 -2.47 -7.39
CA SER A 9 2.12 -2.27 -8.68
C SER A 9 3.61 -2.60 -8.67
N CYS A 10 4.29 -2.48 -7.52
CA CYS A 10 5.74 -2.70 -7.40
C CYS A 10 6.09 -3.42 -6.09
N ASP A 11 6.84 -2.75 -5.21
CA ASP A 11 7.52 -3.36 -4.05
C ASP A 11 6.77 -3.14 -2.73
N GLU A 12 5.63 -2.46 -2.80
CA GLU A 12 4.73 -2.26 -1.69
C GLU A 12 3.38 -2.90 -1.95
N THR A 13 2.77 -3.37 -0.87
CA THR A 13 1.37 -3.74 -0.85
C THR A 13 0.64 -2.78 0.07
N GLY A 14 -0.26 -1.99 -0.50
CA GLY A 14 -1.06 -0.99 0.20
C GLY A 14 -2.53 -1.36 0.23
N VAL A 15 -3.18 -1.05 1.35
CA VAL A 15 -4.64 -1.12 1.50
C VAL A 15 -5.11 0.16 2.16
N ALA A 16 -6.21 0.74 1.67
CA ALA A 16 -6.79 1.95 2.23
C ALA A 16 -8.33 1.90 2.23
N LEU A 17 -8.94 2.41 3.29
CA LEU A 17 -10.38 2.65 3.36
C LEU A 17 -10.64 4.16 3.30
N TYR A 18 -11.30 4.60 2.24
CA TYR A 18 -11.65 6.01 2.03
C TYR A 18 -13.16 6.19 2.08
N ASP A 19 -13.63 7.17 2.83
CA ASP A 19 -15.02 7.61 2.79
C ASP A 19 -15.13 9.00 2.15
N SER A 20 -16.06 9.17 1.22
CA SER A 20 -16.24 10.42 0.49
C SER A 20 -16.56 11.64 1.35
N ALA A 21 -17.09 11.47 2.57
CA ALA A 21 -17.43 12.56 3.48
C ALA A 21 -16.39 12.73 4.59
N HIS A 22 -15.76 11.63 5.04
CA HIS A 22 -14.86 11.64 6.19
C HIS A 22 -13.38 11.52 5.82
N GLY A 23 -13.04 11.33 4.55
CA GLY A 23 -11.68 11.20 4.07
C GLY A 23 -11.08 9.81 4.32
N LEU A 24 -9.77 9.76 4.54
CA LEU A 24 -9.04 8.51 4.80
C LEU A 24 -9.36 7.99 6.21
N LEU A 25 -9.99 6.83 6.28
CA LEU A 25 -10.38 6.20 7.54
C LEU A 25 -9.29 5.28 8.09
N ALA A 26 -8.63 4.54 7.21
CA ALA A 26 -7.57 3.62 7.58
C ALA A 26 -6.64 3.38 6.39
N HIS A 27 -5.37 3.09 6.67
CA HIS A 27 -4.45 2.55 5.68
C HIS A 27 -3.46 1.60 6.35
N ALA A 28 -2.93 0.66 5.56
CA ALA A 28 -1.79 -0.17 5.92
C ALA A 28 -0.89 -0.30 4.70
N LEU A 29 0.42 -0.37 4.95
CA LEU A 29 1.46 -0.53 3.94
C LEU A 29 2.42 -1.62 4.40
N TYR A 30 2.74 -2.54 3.49
CA TYR A 30 3.79 -3.53 3.68
C TYR A 30 4.84 -3.34 2.61
N SER A 31 6.10 -3.10 3.03
CA SER A 31 7.23 -2.92 2.12
C SER A 31 8.00 -4.22 1.93
N GLN A 32 8.31 -4.53 0.69
CA GLN A 32 9.10 -5.69 0.28
C GLN A 32 10.55 -5.31 -0.05
N ILE A 33 10.95 -4.05 0.16
CA ILE A 33 12.30 -3.55 -0.13
C ILE A 33 13.38 -4.43 0.51
N ALA A 34 13.20 -4.84 1.77
CA ALA A 34 14.16 -5.71 2.45
C ALA A 34 14.31 -7.09 1.76
N MET A 35 13.22 -7.62 1.21
CA MET A 35 13.25 -8.85 0.42
C MET A 35 14.00 -8.62 -0.90
N HIS A 36 13.66 -7.57 -1.65
CA HIS A 36 14.28 -7.28 -2.95
C HIS A 36 15.76 -6.94 -2.85
N ASN A 37 16.18 -6.23 -1.81
CA ASN A 37 17.59 -5.93 -1.54
C ASN A 37 18.45 -7.20 -1.43
N ALA A 38 17.90 -8.30 -0.92
CA ALA A 38 18.61 -9.58 -0.84
C ALA A 38 18.94 -10.19 -2.22
N TYR A 39 18.26 -9.73 -3.28
CA TYR A 39 18.41 -10.21 -4.65
C TYR A 39 18.89 -9.11 -5.62
N GLY A 40 19.37 -7.98 -5.09
CA GLY A 40 19.89 -6.87 -5.90
C GLY A 40 18.83 -5.93 -6.48
N GLY A 41 17.56 -6.03 -6.05
CA GLY A 41 16.56 -4.99 -6.30
C GLY A 41 16.93 -3.73 -5.51
N GLY A 42 16.99 -2.58 -6.18
CA GLY A 42 17.30 -1.29 -5.56
C GLY A 42 16.04 -0.57 -5.08
N GLY A 43 16.16 0.18 -3.99
CA GLY A 43 15.13 1.12 -3.52
C GLY A 43 15.19 2.48 -4.21
#